data_AF-A0A8X6XER8-F1
#
_entry.id   AF-A0A8X6XER8-F1
#
_cell.length_a   1.000
_cell.length_b   1.000
_cell.length_c   1.000
_cell.angle_alpha   90.00
_cell.angle_beta   90.00
_cell.angle_gamma   90.00
#
_symmetry.space_group_name_H-M   'P 1'
#
loop_
_entity.id
_entity.type
_entity.pdbx_description
1 polymer ?
#
loop_
_entity_poly.entity_id
_entity_poly.type
_entity_poly.pdbx_seq_one_letter_code
_entity_poly.pdbx_strand_id
1 'polypeptide(L)'
;MVWQIRKKGVPLADFPGYGTNNALGRVYTAHPKNREAFHTHLQLHHVRRPISFEDLTAVSVRDEDGEILEIKLCSTYSEACQVLGL
;
A
#
# COMPACT_ATOMS: atom_id res chain seq x y z
N MET A 1 36.17 4.01 -9.11
CA MET A 1 34.76 3.80 -8.73
C MET A 1 33.95 4.97 -9.29
N VAL A 2 33.17 4.75 -10.35
CA VAL A 2 32.41 5.82 -11.02
C VAL A 2 31.07 5.97 -10.29
N TRP A 3 30.76 7.18 -9.86
CA TRP A 3 29.45 7.51 -9.27
C TRP A 3 28.35 7.26 -10.31
N GLN A 4 27.36 6.43 -9.96
CA GLN A 4 26.21 6.16 -10.81
C GLN A 4 25.00 6.96 -10.32
N ILE A 5 24.30 7.63 -11.23
CA ILE A 5 23.06 8.33 -10.93
C ILE A 5 22.00 7.30 -10.51
N ARG A 6 21.18 7.63 -9.49
CA ARG A 6 20.07 6.78 -9.08
C ARG A 6 19.13 6.56 -10.27
N LYS A 7 18.95 5.30 -10.68
CA LYS A 7 17.98 4.92 -11.71
C LYS A 7 16.58 5.32 -11.23
N LYS A 8 15.93 6.24 -11.93
CA LYS A 8 14.52 6.59 -11.72
C LYS A 8 13.66 5.60 -12.51
N GLY A 9 12.55 5.15 -11.92
CA GLY A 9 11.59 4.26 -12.60
C GLY A 9 10.92 4.93 -13.79
N VAL A 10 10.26 4.14 -14.66
CA VAL A 10 9.55 4.65 -15.83
C VAL A 10 8.31 5.44 -15.38
N PRO A 11 8.14 6.71 -15.77
CA PRO A 11 7.00 7.52 -15.34
C PRO A 11 5.68 6.85 -15.75
N LEU A 12 4.72 6.84 -14.83
CA LEU A 12 3.35 6.38 -15.10
C LEU A 12 2.60 7.53 -15.80
N ALA A 13 2.05 7.26 -16.99
CA ALA A 13 1.44 8.29 -17.85
C ALA A 13 0.33 9.09 -17.15
N ASP A 14 -0.45 8.41 -16.30
CA ASP A 14 -1.59 9.01 -15.60
C ASP A 14 -1.19 9.75 -14.31
N PHE A 15 0.07 9.62 -13.86
CA PHE A 15 0.54 10.11 -12.57
C PHE A 15 1.91 10.81 -12.70
N PRO A 16 1.94 12.10 -13.07
CA PRO A 16 3.18 12.85 -13.23
C PRO A 16 3.98 12.87 -11.92
N GLY A 17 5.20 12.33 -11.97
CA GLY A 17 6.10 12.22 -10.82
C GLY A 17 6.20 10.82 -10.20
N TYR A 18 5.32 9.89 -10.57
CA TYR A 18 5.33 8.51 -10.07
C TYR A 18 6.00 7.57 -11.08
N GLY A 19 7.03 6.84 -10.62
CA GLY A 19 7.74 5.85 -11.45
C GLY A 19 7.23 4.43 -11.18
N THR A 20 6.91 3.67 -12.23
CA THR A 20 6.41 2.29 -12.21
C THR A 20 7.35 1.26 -11.58
N ASN A 21 8.59 1.61 -11.27
CA ASN A 21 9.55 0.65 -10.74
C ASN A 21 10.54 1.32 -9.78
N ASN A 22 10.23 1.23 -8.46
CA ASN A 22 11.20 1.19 -7.35
C ASN A 22 10.57 1.18 -5.95
N ALA A 23 9.24 1.25 -5.83
CA ALA A 23 8.59 1.30 -4.51
C ALA A 23 8.63 -0.07 -3.81
N LEU A 24 8.21 -1.15 -4.49
CA LEU A 24 8.03 -2.48 -3.86
C LEU A 24 9.32 -3.10 -3.30
N GLY A 25 10.46 -2.92 -3.96
CA GLY A 25 11.74 -3.49 -3.49
C GLY A 25 12.33 -2.82 -2.24
N ARG A 26 11.85 -1.62 -1.89
CA ARG A 26 12.27 -0.89 -0.67
C ARG A 26 11.33 -1.09 0.50
N VAL A 27 10.22 -1.80 0.32
CA VAL A 27 9.22 -1.96 1.38
C VAL A 27 9.69 -2.91 2.48
N TYR A 28 10.75 -3.68 2.23
CA TYR A 28 11.33 -4.64 3.17
C TYR A 28 12.17 -4.07 4.33
N THR A 29 12.11 -2.76 4.61
CA THR A 29 12.91 -2.16 5.70
C THR A 29 12.11 -1.79 6.95
N ALA A 30 10.78 -1.98 6.97
CA ALA A 30 9.98 -1.67 8.16
C ALA A 30 10.15 -2.76 9.24
N HIS A 31 10.84 -2.44 10.33
CA HIS A 31 10.98 -3.34 11.47
C HIS A 31 9.62 -3.55 12.17
N PRO A 32 9.24 -4.76 12.60
CA PRO A 32 7.93 -5.08 13.20
C PRO A 32 7.52 -4.23 14.42
N LYS A 33 8.49 -3.62 15.13
CA LYS A 33 8.21 -2.61 16.19
C LYS A 33 7.47 -1.38 15.67
N ASN A 34 7.67 -1.00 14.41
CA ASN A 34 6.94 0.08 13.79
C ASN A 34 5.61 -0.48 13.26
N ARG A 35 4.68 -0.65 14.20
CA ARG A 35 3.40 -1.35 13.99
C ARG A 35 2.61 -0.76 12.83
N GLU A 36 2.45 0.56 12.78
CA GLU A 36 1.70 1.21 11.69
C GLU A 36 2.38 1.06 10.33
N ALA A 37 3.70 1.24 10.23
CA ALA A 37 4.42 1.06 8.97
C ALA A 37 4.35 -0.39 8.46
N PHE A 38 4.32 -1.36 9.37
CA PHE A 38 4.12 -2.77 9.04
C PHE A 38 2.71 -3.04 8.49
N HIS A 39 1.66 -2.46 9.08
CA HIS A 39 0.29 -2.62 8.58
C HIS A 39 0.05 -1.89 7.26
N THR A 40 0.57 -0.68 7.09
CA THR A 40 0.53 0.02 5.78
C THR A 40 1.19 -0.84 4.70
N HIS A 41 2.27 -1.56 5.03
CA HIS A 41 2.91 -2.48 4.10
C HIS A 41 2.01 -3.64 3.69
N LEU A 42 1.37 -4.31 4.65
CA LEU A 42 0.40 -5.39 4.37
C LEU A 42 -0.70 -4.90 3.44
N GLN A 43 -1.27 -3.72 3.71
CA GLN A 43 -2.34 -3.15 2.90
C GLN A 43 -1.90 -2.83 1.47
N LEU A 44 -0.69 -2.34 1.25
CA LEU A 44 -0.20 -2.07 -0.11
C LEU A 44 -0.10 -3.32 -1.00
N HIS A 45 -0.03 -4.52 -0.42
CA HIS A 45 -0.10 -5.79 -1.17
C HIS A 45 -1.53 -6.24 -1.44
N HIS A 46 -2.47 -5.90 -0.56
CA HIS A 46 -3.87 -6.32 -0.65
C HIS A 46 -4.76 -5.33 -1.41
N VAL A 47 -4.54 -4.03 -1.22
CA VAL A 47 -5.30 -2.95 -1.86
C VAL A 47 -4.77 -2.74 -3.26
N ARG A 48 -5.65 -2.94 -4.25
CA ARG A 48 -5.31 -2.77 -5.66
C ARG A 48 -5.46 -1.30 -6.04
N ARG A 49 -4.37 -0.68 -6.50
CA ARG A 49 -4.32 0.73 -6.99
C ARG A 49 -4.76 1.79 -5.95
N PRO A 50 -4.16 1.84 -4.75
CA PRO A 50 -4.34 2.98 -3.87
C PRO A 50 -3.77 4.25 -4.54
N ILE A 51 -4.55 5.33 -4.51
CA ILE A 51 -4.21 6.65 -5.09
C ILE A 51 -3.68 7.56 -3.98
N SER A 52 -4.09 7.31 -2.73
CA SER A 52 -3.66 8.04 -1.53
C SER A 52 -3.40 7.11 -0.33
N PHE A 53 -2.83 7.65 0.75
CA PHE A 53 -2.72 6.92 2.02
C PHE A 53 -4.08 6.76 2.73
N GLU A 54 -5.03 7.68 2.48
CA GLU A 54 -6.39 7.60 3.01
C GLU A 54 -7.14 6.42 2.36
N ASP A 55 -6.80 6.08 1.12
CA ASP A 55 -7.38 4.91 0.44
C ASP A 55 -6.97 3.58 1.12
N LEU A 56 -5.88 3.58 1.89
CA LEU A 56 -5.43 2.39 2.63
C LEU A 56 -6.23 2.17 3.92
N THR A 57 -6.85 3.22 4.46
CA THR A 57 -7.78 3.08 5.60
C THR A 57 -9.21 2.81 5.17
N ALA A 58 -9.53 3.03 3.89
CA ALA A 58 -10.81 2.67 3.28
C ALA A 58 -10.80 1.18 2.85
N VAL A 59 -11.21 0.30 3.76
CA VAL A 59 -11.25 -1.14 3.53
C VAL A 59 -12.56 -1.53 2.86
N SER A 60 -12.48 -2.17 1.69
CA SER A 60 -13.62 -2.88 1.09
C SER A 60 -13.84 -4.19 1.84
N VAL A 61 -14.92 -4.31 2.61
CA VAL A 61 -15.39 -5.58 3.16
C VAL A 61 -16.00 -6.37 2.00
N ARG A 62 -15.60 -7.63 1.88
CA ARG A 62 -16.07 -8.52 0.82
C ARG A 62 -16.82 -9.70 1.38
N ASP A 63 -17.82 -10.15 0.66
CA ASP A 63 -18.51 -11.42 0.92
C ASP A 63 -17.63 -12.63 0.58
N GLU A 64 -18.10 -13.82 0.98
CA GLU A 64 -17.47 -15.11 0.65
C GLU A 64 -17.31 -15.31 -0.87
N ASP A 65 -18.20 -14.72 -1.67
CA ASP A 65 -18.16 -14.71 -3.14
C ASP A 65 -17.19 -13.65 -3.73
N GLY A 66 -16.59 -12.80 -2.88
CA GLY A 66 -15.62 -11.78 -3.27
C GLY A 66 -16.21 -10.44 -3.71
N GLU A 67 -17.53 -10.28 -3.64
CA GLU A 67 -18.26 -9.05 -3.93
C GLU A 67 -18.08 -8.01 -2.82
N ILE A 68 -18.01 -6.72 -3.18
CA ILE A 68 -17.83 -5.63 -2.22
C ILE A 68 -19.18 -5.33 -1.55
N LEU A 69 -19.25 -5.53 -0.23
CA LEU A 69 -20.43 -5.24 0.58
C LEU A 69 -20.47 -3.79 1.06
N GLU A 70 -19.38 -3.37 1.70
CA GLU A 70 -19.28 -2.06 2.32
C GLU A 70 -17.85 -1.55 2.31
N ILE A 71 -17.70 -0.22 2.33
CA ILE A 71 -16.42 0.45 2.48
C ILE A 71 -16.36 0.99 3.90
N LYS A 72 -15.48 0.40 4.72
CA LYS A 72 -15.26 0.82 6.10
C LYS A 72 -14.04 1.73 6.18
N LEU A 73 -14.22 2.94 6.69
CA LEU A 73 -13.14 3.87 7.00
C LEU A 73 -12.59 3.56 8.40
N CYS A 74 -11.35 3.08 8.46
CA CYS A 74 -10.66 2.82 9.71
C CYS A 74 -9.84 4.02 10.17
N SER A 75 -9.64 4.12 11.48
CA SER A 75 -8.84 5.20 12.08
C SER A 75 -7.33 4.95 11.99
N THR A 76 -6.94 3.67 11.91
CA THR A 76 -5.54 3.21 11.86
C THR A 76 -5.37 2.12 10.82
N TYR A 77 -4.13 1.92 10.35
CA TYR A 77 -3.85 0.85 9.41
C TYR A 77 -3.95 -0.53 10.09
N SER A 78 -3.64 -0.62 11.39
CA SER A 78 -3.83 -1.85 12.16
C SER A 78 -5.29 -2.31 12.18
N GLU A 79 -6.22 -1.38 12.40
CA GLU A 79 -7.65 -1.68 12.44
C GLU A 79 -8.13 -2.18 11.07
N ALA A 80 -7.67 -1.53 10.01
CA ALA A 80 -8.00 -1.94 8.64
C ALA A 80 -7.45 -3.34 8.29
N CYS A 81 -6.23 -3.69 8.71
CA CYS A 81 -5.73 -5.07 8.57
C CYS A 81 -6.59 -6.08 9.34
N GLN A 82 -7.05 -5.73 10.54
CA GLN A 82 -7.87 -6.61 11.36
C GLN A 82 -9.24 -6.88 10.71
N VAL A 83 -9.83 -5.88 10.07
CA VAL A 83 -11.07 -6.03 9.30
C VAL A 83 -10.87 -6.93 8.07
N LEU A 84 -9.70 -6.84 7.43
CA LEU A 84 -9.32 -7.67 6.29
C LEU A 84 -8.89 -9.09 6.67
N GLY A 85 -8.67 -9.38 7.96
CA GLY A 85 -8.16 -10.67 8.43
C GLY A 85 -6.68 -10.94 8.09
N LEU A 86 -5.86 -9.89 8.00
CA LEU A 86 -4.43 -9.93 7.67
C LEU A 86 -3.51 -10.06 8.88
#